data_AF-A0A1T5IJE4-F1
#
_entry.id   AF-A0A1T5IJE4-F1
#
_cell.length_a   1.000
_cell.length_b   1.000
_cell.length_c   1.000
_cell.angle_alpha   90.00
_cell.angle_beta   90.00
_cell.angle_gamma   90.00
#
_symmetry.space_group_name_H-M   'P 1'
#
loop_
_entity.id
_entity.type
_entity.pdbx_description
1 polymer ?
#
loop_
_entity_poly.entity_id
_entity_poly.type
_entity_poly.pdbx_seq_one_letter_code
_entity_poly.pdbx_strand_id
1 'polypeptide(L)'
;MQIDLDGEWYGWKQRGPYLVSPEGDKLTLERMKGIVWRLEMEAHVAKARTARKRKNEIQRGQHKVVIVDLADWHSERFGNRAG
;
A
#
# COMPACT_ATOMS: atom_id res chain seq x y z
N MET A 1 -34.94 -0.68 20.31
CA MET A 1 -34.93 -2.08 20.76
C MET A 1 -33.52 -2.37 21.28
N GLN A 2 -33.33 -2.46 22.59
CA GLN A 2 -32.02 -2.70 23.21
C GLN A 2 -31.93 -4.20 23.54
N ILE A 3 -31.24 -4.95 22.71
CA ILE A 3 -30.96 -6.37 22.95
C ILE A 3 -29.78 -6.41 23.92
N ASP A 4 -30.03 -6.78 25.18
CA ASP A 4 -28.99 -7.04 26.15
C ASP A 4 -28.89 -8.55 26.37
N LEU A 5 -27.90 -9.18 25.73
CA LEU A 5 -27.60 -10.61 25.88
C LEU A 5 -26.90 -10.81 27.24
N ASP A 6 -27.63 -11.17 28.27
CA ASP A 6 -27.18 -11.30 29.67
C ASP A 6 -26.54 -12.66 30.00
N GLY A 7 -26.46 -13.59 29.04
CA GLY A 7 -25.79 -14.88 29.19
C GLY A 7 -24.25 -14.81 29.14
N GLU A 8 -23.60 -15.85 29.68
CA GLU A 8 -22.15 -16.05 29.59
C GLU A 8 -21.73 -16.17 28.12
N TRP A 9 -20.80 -15.32 27.70
CA TRP A 9 -20.54 -15.10 26.28
C TRP A 9 -19.03 -14.98 26.03
N TYR A 10 -18.57 -15.72 25.03
CA TYR A 10 -17.17 -15.76 24.61
C TYR A 10 -17.05 -15.03 23.27
N GLY A 11 -16.51 -13.80 23.25
CA GLY A 11 -16.23 -13.08 21.99
C GLY A 11 -16.43 -11.56 22.06
N TRP A 12 -16.86 -10.94 20.95
CA TRP A 12 -17.22 -9.50 20.92
C TRP A 12 -18.74 -9.30 20.84
N LYS A 13 -19.31 -8.39 21.65
CA LYS A 13 -20.76 -8.17 21.77
C LYS A 13 -21.12 -6.76 21.38
N GLN A 14 -22.18 -6.62 20.59
CA GLN A 14 -22.78 -5.32 20.32
C GLN A 14 -23.68 -4.93 21.50
N ARG A 15 -23.38 -3.81 22.17
CA ARG A 15 -24.21 -3.23 23.23
C ARG A 15 -24.49 -1.77 22.93
N GLY A 16 -25.67 -1.50 22.37
CA GLY A 16 -26.02 -0.17 21.86
C GLY A 16 -25.03 0.28 20.76
N PRO A 17 -24.40 1.47 20.88
CA PRO A 17 -23.45 1.97 19.90
C PRO A 17 -22.02 1.44 20.08
N TYR A 18 -21.80 0.53 21.04
CA TYR A 18 -20.49 0.03 21.40
C TYR A 18 -20.30 -1.43 20.98
N LEU A 19 -19.07 -1.76 20.60
CA LEU A 19 -18.59 -3.13 20.50
C LEU A 19 -17.79 -3.45 21.75
N VAL A 20 -18.21 -4.44 22.52
CA VAL A 20 -17.62 -4.80 23.81
C VAL A 20 -16.76 -6.05 23.63
N SER A 21 -15.57 -6.10 24.21
CA SER A 21 -14.68 -7.26 24.22
C SER A 21 -15.08 -8.27 25.32
N PRO A 22 -14.57 -9.52 25.29
CA PRO A 22 -14.83 -10.48 26.37
C PRO A 22 -14.40 -9.97 27.75
N GLU A 23 -13.34 -9.16 27.79
CA GLU A 23 -12.77 -8.56 29.00
C GLU A 23 -13.54 -7.32 29.47
N GLY A 24 -14.55 -6.87 28.70
CA GLY A 24 -15.41 -5.74 29.04
C GLY A 24 -14.98 -4.39 28.44
N ASP A 25 -13.91 -4.36 27.64
CA ASP A 25 -13.47 -3.14 26.96
C ASP A 25 -14.50 -2.69 25.94
N LYS A 26 -14.77 -1.39 25.87
CA LYS A 26 -15.75 -0.81 24.95
C LYS A 26 -15.07 -0.09 23.80
N LEU A 27 -15.33 -0.54 22.58
CA LEU A 27 -15.02 0.16 21.35
C LEU A 27 -16.19 1.07 20.96
N THR A 28 -15.90 2.36 20.80
CA THR A 28 -16.85 3.34 20.26
C THR A 28 -16.93 3.21 18.74
N LEU A 29 -18.03 3.66 18.15
CA LEU A 29 -18.19 3.73 16.69
C LEU A 29 -17.08 4.55 16.01
N GLU A 30 -16.66 5.66 16.63
CA GLU A 30 -15.56 6.50 16.13
C GLU A 30 -14.24 5.74 16.09
N ARG A 31 -13.95 4.97 17.16
CA ARG A 31 -12.76 4.13 17.24
C ARG A 31 -12.79 3.01 16.20
N MET A 32 -13.95 2.40 15.99
CA MET A 32 -14.15 1.40 14.92
C MET A 32 -13.89 2.01 13.53
N LYS A 33 -14.42 3.21 13.25
CA LYS A 33 -14.16 3.92 11.98
C LYS A 33 -12.67 4.19 11.79
N GLY A 34 -11.98 4.62 12.84
CA GLY A 34 -10.52 4.84 12.80
C GLY A 34 -9.73 3.56 12.49
N ILE A 35 -10.12 2.43 13.08
CA ILE A 35 -9.49 1.13 12.81
C ILE A 35 -9.72 0.71 11.36
N VAL A 36 -10.95 0.80 10.87
CA VAL A 36 -11.28 0.46 9.46
C VAL A 36 -10.47 1.32 8.50
N TRP A 37 -10.45 2.64 8.71
CA TRP A 37 -9.66 3.56 7.90
C TRP A 37 -8.17 3.17 7.89
N ARG A 38 -7.61 2.84 9.05
CA ARG A 38 -6.20 2.43 9.15
C ARG A 38 -5.93 1.16 8.34
N LEU A 39 -6.79 0.15 8.44
CA LEU A 39 -6.66 -1.10 7.68
C LEU A 39 -6.72 -0.84 6.17
N GLU A 40 -7.62 0.03 5.72
CA GLU A 40 -7.72 0.44 4.32
C GLU A 40 -6.45 1.16 3.84
N MET A 41 -5.90 2.08 4.65
CA MET A 41 -4.67 2.79 4.33
C MET A 41 -3.45 1.86 4.27
N GLU A 42 -3.33 0.92 5.21
CA GLU A 42 -2.27 -0.08 5.22
C GLU A 42 -2.35 -0.96 3.95
N ALA A 43 -3.55 -1.38 3.57
CA ALA A 43 -3.77 -2.11 2.32
C ALA A 43 -3.42 -1.28 1.08
N HIS A 44 -3.75 0.02 1.08
CA HIS A 44 -3.41 0.93 -0.01
C HIS A 44 -1.89 1.10 -0.16
N VAL A 45 -1.17 1.31 0.95
CA VAL A 45 0.29 1.39 0.95
C VAL A 45 0.92 0.07 0.47
N ALA A 46 0.41 -1.08 0.92
CA ALA A 46 0.89 -2.39 0.49
C ALA A 46 0.75 -2.56 -1.04
N LYS A 47 -0.41 -2.19 -1.61
CA LYS A 47 -0.65 -2.20 -3.07
C LYS A 47 0.31 -1.27 -3.82
N ALA A 48 0.53 -0.05 -3.31
CA ALA A 48 1.47 0.88 -3.94
C ALA A 48 2.91 0.34 -3.93
N ARG A 49 3.33 -0.32 -2.84
CA ARG A 49 4.64 -0.95 -2.73
C ARG A 49 4.81 -2.10 -3.74
N THR A 50 3.81 -2.97 -3.89
CA THR A 50 3.88 -4.07 -4.86
C THR A 50 3.90 -3.56 -6.29
N ALA A 51 3.10 -2.54 -6.62
CA ALA A 51 3.11 -1.89 -7.93
C ALA A 51 4.48 -1.28 -8.27
N ARG A 52 5.10 -0.57 -7.32
CA ARG A 52 6.45 -0.01 -7.49
C ARG A 52 7.50 -1.11 -7.68
N LYS A 53 7.43 -2.20 -6.92
CA LYS A 53 8.34 -3.35 -7.07
C LYS A 53 8.23 -3.95 -8.48
N ARG A 54 7.02 -4.21 -8.97
CA ARG A 54 6.78 -4.71 -10.34
C ARG A 54 7.31 -3.75 -11.40
N LYS A 55 7.05 -2.45 -11.27
CA LYS A 55 7.57 -1.44 -12.20
C LYS A 55 9.10 -1.46 -12.24
N ASN A 56 9.74 -1.49 -11.07
CA ASN A 56 11.20 -1.54 -10.99
C ASN A 56 11.77 -2.84 -11.55
N GLU A 57 11.09 -3.97 -11.38
CA GLU A 57 11.49 -5.27 -11.94
C GLU A 57 11.38 -5.29 -13.47
N ILE A 58 10.29 -4.76 -14.03
CA ILE A 58 10.15 -4.55 -15.48
C ILE A 58 11.24 -3.61 -16.00
N GLN A 59 11.50 -2.50 -15.31
CA GLN A 59 12.53 -1.54 -15.71
C GLN A 59 13.93 -2.15 -15.64
N ARG A 60 14.23 -2.98 -14.64
CA ARG A 60 15.51 -3.71 -14.53
C ARG A 60 15.61 -4.87 -15.53
N GLY A 61 14.51 -5.28 -16.14
CA GLY A 61 14.44 -6.34 -17.13
C GLY A 61 15.05 -5.90 -18.46
N GLN A 62 16.27 -6.38 -18.72
CA GLN A 62 17.04 -6.31 -19.97
C GLN A 62 17.29 -4.91 -20.55
N HIS A 63 18.37 -4.27 -20.08
CA HIS A 63 19.02 -3.19 -20.80
C HIS A 63 20.10 -3.76 -21.73
N LYS A 64 19.99 -3.50 -23.04
CA LYS A 64 21.12 -3.71 -23.96
C LYS A 64 22.09 -2.54 -23.78
N VAL A 65 23.16 -2.76 -23.02
CA VAL A 65 24.25 -1.80 -22.90
C VAL A 65 25.12 -1.92 -24.14
N VAL A 66 25.19 -0.85 -24.93
CA VAL A 66 26.12 -0.75 -26.07
C VAL A 66 27.20 0.26 -25.66
N ILE A 67 28.44 -0.20 -25.60
CA ILE A 67 29.60 0.68 -25.43
C ILE A 67 29.99 1.12 -26.84
N VAL A 68 29.91 2.43 -27.08
CA VAL A 68 30.31 3.05 -28.34
C VAL A 68 31.44 4.02 -28.05
N ASP A 69 32.38 4.17 -28.98
CA ASP A 69 33.32 5.29 -28.92
C ASP A 69 32.51 6.60 -29.09
N LEU A 70 32.72 7.53 -28.15
CA LEU A 70 31.98 8.77 -28.09
C LEU A 70 32.25 9.65 -29.33
N ALA A 71 33.45 9.57 -29.90
CA ALA A 71 33.83 10.32 -31.09
C ALA A 71 33.03 9.85 -32.32
N ASP A 72 32.93 8.54 -32.52
CA ASP A 72 32.19 7.95 -33.64
C ASP A 72 30.70 8.24 -33.52
N TRP A 73 30.12 8.06 -32.33
CA TRP A 73 28.70 8.33 -32.10
C TRP A 73 28.33 9.81 -32.30
N HIS A 74 29.17 10.73 -31.81
CA HIS A 74 28.93 12.16 -31.96
C HIS A 74 29.04 12.61 -33.42
N SER A 75 30.03 12.09 -34.16
CA SER A 75 30.21 12.32 -35.59
C SER A 75 29.01 11.81 -36.40
N GLU A 76 28.54 10.59 -36.13
CA GLU A 76 27.39 9.99 -36.80
C GLU A 76 26.08 10.74 -36.52
N ARG A 77 25.89 11.22 -35.28
CA ARG A 77 24.63 11.83 -34.85
C ARG A 77 24.51 13.32 -35.13
N PHE A 78 25.60 14.07 -35.03
CA PHE A 78 25.60 15.53 -35.13
C PHE A 78 26.45 16.05 -36.30
N GLY A 79 27.10 15.16 -37.04
CA GLY A 79 28.10 15.53 -38.03
C GLY A 79 29.39 15.99 -37.38
N ASN A 80 30.48 15.98 -38.15
CA ASN A 80 31.70 16.65 -37.73
C ASN A 80 31.44 18.16 -37.67
N ARG A 81 31.69 18.78 -36.51
CA ARG A 81 31.84 20.24 -36.47
C ARG A 81 33.00 20.56 -37.41
N ALA A 82 32.67 21.15 -38.55
CA ALA A 82 33.65 21.80 -39.42
C ALA A 82 34.24 22.96 -38.62
N GLY A 83 35.48 22.77 -38.15
CA GLY A 83 36.38 23.86 -37.82
C GLY A 83 37.09 24.31 -39.08
#